data_AF-A0A811R8S2-F1
#
_entry.id   AF-A0A811R8S2-F1
#
_cell.length_a   1.000
_cell.length_b   1.000
_cell.length_c   1.000
_cell.angle_alpha   90.00
_cell.angle_beta   90.00
_cell.angle_gamma   90.00
#
_symmetry.space_group_name_H-M   'P 1'
#
loop_
_entity.id
_entity.type
_entity.pdbx_description
1 polymer ?
#
loop_
_entity_poly.entity_id
_entity_poly.type
_entity_poly.pdbx_seq_one_letter_code
_entity_poly.pdbx_strand_id
1 'polypeptide(L)'
;MAASHHPCTSVASELEGTLLISGSLFPYFFLVALEAGGPLRALLLVAAYPLVALLGAAFSSDDLPLLAMTFLSTAGLGVGDVTAVARATLPRFFLADLRGSAFWALARHATGGDERYVVTRLPRLVAEPFVREYLGADVRVVGTELRVVAGKRFSGTVVASPGVVGGGDRSLGALVAVLGRGRIVDVGLYCSGGASAGGDRQPAFLQVCQERRVVSAPEKVPATPLPRSEYPRPLVFHDGRLVCRPDPLACVAIFLWLPLGVLLSVTRLLLGFLPHGAGLPPRRGHRLPDTRHPRWSGGAGGPGARHIVTAVTYSLSSFSELIAPIPTVRLTRDRGRDSRIMQGELTRGDLVVCPEGTTCREPYLLRFSPLFAEIAGEVTPTAVRAGGAMFHGSTVRGHKWLDSLFFLMNPAPWYEIRILTPVASCGSDGGGASSVDVANGVQRVIGDALGFECTGLTRRDKYRMIAGHDGVDARSAS
;
A
#
# COMPACT_ATOMS: atom_id res chain seq x y z
N MET A 1 6.42 -43.45 -30.65
CA MET A 1 5.96 -43.36 -29.24
C MET A 1 5.43 -41.96 -29.02
N ALA A 2 4.11 -41.79 -29.05
CA ALA A 2 3.48 -40.52 -28.73
C ALA A 2 3.64 -40.28 -27.21
N ALA A 3 4.25 -39.15 -26.83
CA ALA A 3 4.28 -38.73 -25.44
C ALA A 3 2.83 -38.47 -25.01
N SER A 4 2.31 -39.32 -24.11
CA SER A 4 1.02 -39.11 -23.48
C SER A 4 1.10 -37.87 -22.59
N HIS A 5 0.71 -36.72 -23.12
CA HIS A 5 0.43 -35.54 -22.30
C HIS A 5 -0.81 -35.84 -21.45
N HIS A 6 -0.62 -36.32 -20.22
CA HIS A 6 -1.66 -36.21 -19.22
C HIS A 6 -2.00 -34.73 -19.05
N PRO A 7 -3.27 -34.31 -19.17
CA PRO A 7 -3.64 -32.95 -18.80
C PRO A 7 -3.33 -32.78 -17.31
N CYS A 8 -2.40 -31.88 -16.98
CA CYS A 8 -2.09 -31.55 -15.59
C CYS A 8 -3.31 -30.89 -14.96
N THR A 9 -3.99 -31.58 -14.06
CA THR A 9 -5.21 -31.10 -13.39
C THR A 9 -4.93 -30.35 -12.09
N SER A 10 -3.68 -30.31 -11.63
CA SER A 10 -3.32 -29.65 -10.38
C SER A 10 -1.89 -29.09 -10.40
N VAL A 11 -1.71 -27.92 -9.79
CA VAL A 11 -0.41 -27.27 -9.66
C VAL A 11 -0.22 -26.69 -8.26
N ALA A 12 0.97 -26.85 -7.69
CA ALA A 12 1.36 -26.26 -6.41
C ALA A 12 2.62 -25.41 -6.56
N SER A 13 2.67 -24.25 -5.92
CA SER A 13 3.86 -23.40 -5.87
C SER A 13 4.12 -22.90 -4.46
N GLU A 14 5.39 -22.82 -4.07
CA GLU A 14 5.75 -22.06 -2.87
C GLU A 14 5.51 -20.56 -3.11
N LEU A 15 5.05 -19.86 -2.09
CA LEU A 15 4.94 -18.42 -2.10
C LEU A 15 6.33 -17.79 -1.98
N GLU A 16 7.04 -18.05 -0.89
CA GLU A 16 8.32 -17.39 -0.60
C GLU A 16 9.48 -18.08 -1.32
N GLY A 17 10.31 -17.32 -2.04
CA GLY A 17 11.44 -17.85 -2.81
C GLY A 17 11.09 -18.44 -4.18
N THR A 18 9.82 -18.80 -4.43
CA THR A 18 9.34 -19.26 -5.75
C THR A 18 8.45 -18.22 -6.44
N LEU A 19 7.24 -17.95 -5.93
CA LEU A 19 6.39 -16.88 -6.47
C LEU A 19 6.94 -15.49 -6.12
N LEU A 20 7.44 -15.32 -4.91
CA LEU A 20 8.17 -14.14 -4.47
C LEU A 20 9.67 -14.34 -4.74
N ILE A 21 10.34 -13.27 -5.14
CA ILE A 21 11.77 -13.29 -5.41
C ILE A 21 12.55 -13.53 -4.13
N SER A 22 12.19 -12.85 -3.04
CA SER A 22 12.80 -13.06 -1.73
C SER A 22 12.20 -14.26 -0.99
N GLY A 23 13.07 -15.02 -0.31
CA GLY A 23 12.66 -16.02 0.68
C GLY A 23 12.48 -15.47 2.09
N SER A 24 12.73 -14.16 2.31
CA SER A 24 12.70 -13.55 3.64
C SER A 24 11.28 -13.29 4.12
N LEU A 25 10.91 -13.89 5.25
CA LEU A 25 9.60 -13.70 5.89
C LEU A 25 9.53 -12.45 6.78
N PHE A 26 10.69 -11.93 7.19
CA PHE A 26 10.80 -10.83 8.15
C PHE A 26 9.98 -9.59 7.74
N PRO A 27 10.03 -9.09 6.48
CA PRO A 27 9.31 -7.88 6.11
C PRO A 27 7.80 -7.98 6.36
N TYR A 28 7.19 -9.15 6.13
CA TYR A 28 5.76 -9.35 6.31
C TYR A 28 5.37 -9.42 7.79
N PHE A 29 6.15 -10.12 8.62
CA PHE A 29 5.95 -10.11 10.08
C PHE A 29 6.18 -8.74 10.68
N PHE A 30 7.17 -7.99 10.18
CA PHE A 30 7.45 -6.63 10.58
C PHE A 30 6.28 -5.69 10.27
N LEU A 31 5.71 -5.76 9.07
CA LEU A 31 4.56 -4.95 8.69
C LEU A 31 3.33 -5.26 9.55
N VAL A 32 3.08 -6.54 9.88
CA VAL A 32 2.01 -6.92 10.82
C VAL A 32 2.29 -6.34 12.21
N ALA A 33 3.52 -6.48 12.71
CA ALA A 33 3.92 -5.93 14.01
C ALA A 33 3.76 -4.41 14.07
N LEU A 34 4.13 -3.68 13.01
CA LEU A 34 4.09 -2.23 12.94
C LEU A 34 2.66 -1.70 12.76
N GLU A 35 1.92 -2.19 11.78
CA GLU A 35 0.67 -1.59 11.34
C GLU A 35 -0.53 -2.08 12.17
N ALA A 36 -0.50 -3.33 12.67
CA ALA A 36 -1.53 -3.82 13.59
C ALA A 36 -1.11 -3.68 15.07
N GLY A 37 0.19 -3.83 15.37
CA GLY A 37 0.70 -3.81 16.75
C GLY A 37 1.34 -2.51 17.21
N GLY A 38 1.67 -1.60 16.30
CA GLY A 38 2.33 -0.34 16.61
C GLY A 38 3.86 -0.42 16.66
N PRO A 39 4.53 0.74 16.77
CA PRO A 39 5.98 0.85 16.64
C PRO A 39 6.76 0.14 17.74
N LEU A 40 6.23 0.04 18.96
CA LEU A 40 6.89 -0.67 20.05
C LEU A 40 7.01 -2.17 19.77
N ARG A 41 5.94 -2.81 19.27
CA ARG A 41 5.99 -4.23 18.90
C ARG A 41 6.94 -4.47 17.73
N ALA A 42 6.91 -3.60 16.72
CA ALA A 42 7.86 -3.66 15.61
C ALA A 42 9.31 -3.50 16.08
N LEU A 43 9.59 -2.60 17.04
CA LEU A 43 10.90 -2.44 17.65
C LEU A 43 11.34 -3.71 18.40
N LEU A 44 10.45 -4.32 19.18
CA LEU A 44 10.74 -5.58 19.87
C LEU A 44 11.10 -6.70 18.88
N LEU A 45 10.40 -6.80 17.74
CA LEU A 45 10.72 -7.77 16.70
C LEU A 45 12.10 -7.51 16.09
N VAL A 46 12.44 -6.25 15.79
CA VAL A 46 13.76 -5.87 15.26
C VAL A 46 14.86 -6.20 16.26
N ALA A 47 14.67 -5.86 17.54
CA ALA A 47 15.63 -6.13 18.60
C ALA A 47 15.85 -7.63 18.84
N ALA A 48 14.80 -8.45 18.72
CA ALA A 48 14.87 -9.90 18.85
C ALA A 48 15.39 -10.61 17.60
N TYR A 49 15.35 -9.97 16.42
CA TYR A 49 15.66 -10.62 15.15
C TYR A 49 17.08 -11.23 15.06
N PRO A 50 18.16 -10.59 15.57
CA PRO A 50 19.48 -11.20 15.57
C PRO A 50 19.53 -12.52 16.36
N LEU A 51 18.83 -12.58 17.50
CA LEU A 51 18.71 -13.80 18.30
C LEU A 51 17.90 -14.87 17.55
N VAL A 52 16.80 -14.47 16.92
CA VAL A 52 15.95 -15.34 16.08
C VAL A 52 16.76 -15.95 14.92
N ALA A 53 17.59 -15.15 14.26
CA ALA A 53 18.48 -15.60 13.19
C ALA A 53 19.56 -16.56 13.73
N LEU A 54 20.16 -16.25 14.89
CA LEU A 54 21.15 -17.11 15.55
C LEU A 54 20.54 -18.46 15.95
N LEU A 55 19.32 -18.48 16.47
CA LEU A 55 18.60 -19.72 16.81
C LEU A 55 18.37 -20.60 15.57
N GLY A 56 17.99 -20.00 14.44
CA GLY A 56 17.84 -20.72 13.18
C GLY A 56 19.15 -21.37 12.72
N ALA A 57 20.24 -20.61 12.78
CA ALA A 57 21.57 -21.10 12.42
C ALA A 57 22.09 -22.19 13.38
N ALA A 58 21.83 -22.07 14.68
CA ALA A 58 22.37 -22.97 15.70
C ALA A 58 21.62 -24.30 15.80
N PHE A 59 20.29 -24.30 15.65
CA PHE A 59 19.47 -25.49 15.91
C PHE A 59 19.03 -26.23 14.64
N SER A 60 19.41 -25.75 13.44
CA SER A 60 19.00 -26.34 12.15
C SER A 60 17.48 -26.60 12.05
N SER A 61 16.69 -25.86 12.83
CA SER A 61 15.24 -25.98 12.89
C SER A 61 14.62 -24.68 12.36
N ASP A 62 14.06 -24.76 11.16
CA ASP A 62 13.43 -23.60 10.49
C ASP A 62 12.17 -23.13 11.21
N ASP A 63 11.64 -23.98 12.08
CA ASP A 63 10.41 -23.77 12.84
C ASP A 63 10.54 -22.74 13.96
N LEU A 64 11.65 -22.75 14.70
CA LEU A 64 11.79 -21.89 15.89
C LEU A 64 11.82 -20.40 15.51
N PRO A 65 12.58 -19.97 14.48
CA PRO A 65 12.55 -18.58 14.03
C PRO A 65 11.17 -18.15 13.55
N LEU A 66 10.49 -19.01 12.79
CA LEU A 66 9.15 -18.74 12.28
C LEU A 66 8.13 -18.57 13.42
N LEU A 67 8.17 -19.46 14.41
CA LEU A 67 7.31 -19.39 15.60
C LEU A 67 7.58 -18.13 16.42
N ALA A 68 8.84 -17.77 16.63
CA ALA A 68 9.23 -16.57 17.37
C ALA A 68 8.72 -15.30 16.66
N MET A 69 8.92 -15.18 15.34
CA MET A 69 8.41 -14.05 14.57
C MET A 69 6.88 -14.00 14.56
N THR A 70 6.22 -15.16 14.44
CA THR A 70 4.75 -15.27 14.51
C THR A 70 4.24 -14.78 15.85
N PHE A 71 4.86 -15.22 16.96
CA PHE A 71 4.48 -14.80 18.30
C PHE A 71 4.68 -13.29 18.49
N LEU A 72 5.89 -12.78 18.22
CA LEU A 72 6.23 -11.38 18.42
C LEU A 72 5.37 -10.43 17.58
N SER A 73 4.95 -10.84 16.39
CA SER A 73 4.14 -10.01 15.50
C SER A 73 2.63 -10.09 15.79
N THR A 74 2.11 -11.25 16.21
CA THR A 74 0.65 -11.48 16.30
C THR A 74 0.08 -11.62 17.72
N ALA A 75 0.89 -11.92 18.73
CA ALA A 75 0.40 -12.18 20.08
C ALA A 75 -0.43 -11.00 20.64
N GLY A 76 -1.66 -11.29 21.07
CA GLY A 76 -2.60 -10.32 21.65
C GLY A 76 -3.30 -9.40 20.64
N LEU A 77 -3.00 -9.50 19.34
CA LEU A 77 -3.68 -8.72 18.31
C LEU A 77 -5.10 -9.20 18.06
N GLY A 78 -5.98 -8.25 17.73
CA GLY A 78 -7.31 -8.54 17.23
C GLY A 78 -7.26 -9.20 15.86
N VAL A 79 -8.13 -10.18 15.61
CA VAL A 79 -8.23 -10.86 14.30
C VAL A 79 -8.50 -9.85 13.19
N GLY A 80 -9.39 -8.88 13.43
CA GLY A 80 -9.72 -7.82 12.47
C GLY A 80 -8.53 -6.92 12.11
N ASP A 81 -7.63 -6.65 13.07
CA ASP A 81 -6.49 -5.77 12.82
C ASP A 81 -5.46 -6.39 11.89
N VAL A 82 -5.10 -7.65 12.15
CA VAL A 82 -4.20 -8.42 11.28
C VAL A 82 -4.83 -8.65 9.91
N THR A 83 -6.12 -9.00 9.86
CA THR A 83 -6.85 -9.19 8.60
C THR A 83 -6.81 -7.94 7.73
N ALA A 84 -7.01 -6.77 8.34
CA ALA A 84 -7.00 -5.52 7.59
C ALA A 84 -5.58 -5.09 7.17
N VAL A 85 -4.52 -5.39 7.93
CA VAL A 85 -3.14 -5.22 7.44
C VAL A 85 -2.84 -6.16 6.26
N ALA A 86 -3.28 -7.43 6.36
CA ALA A 86 -3.11 -8.42 5.30
C ALA A 86 -3.82 -8.03 3.99
N ARG A 87 -4.96 -7.35 4.08
CA ARG A 87 -5.72 -6.83 2.93
C ARG A 87 -5.19 -5.50 2.41
N ALA A 88 -4.87 -4.56 3.30
CA ALA A 88 -4.61 -3.18 2.89
C ALA A 88 -3.13 -2.86 2.72
N THR A 89 -2.24 -3.50 3.46
CA THR A 89 -0.82 -3.10 3.51
C THR A 89 0.06 -4.07 2.74
N LEU A 90 -0.08 -5.37 3.01
CA LEU A 90 0.82 -6.40 2.49
C LEU A 90 0.80 -6.60 0.97
N PRO A 91 -0.34 -6.48 0.25
CA PRO A 91 -0.36 -6.75 -1.18
C PRO A 91 0.62 -5.90 -1.98
N ARG A 92 0.83 -4.64 -1.57
CA ARG A 92 1.85 -3.76 -2.18
C ARG A 92 3.25 -4.37 -2.13
N PHE A 93 3.63 -4.95 -0.99
CA PHE A 93 4.96 -5.52 -0.77
C PHE A 93 5.11 -6.90 -1.39
N PHE A 94 4.03 -7.69 -1.46
CA PHE A 94 4.02 -8.94 -2.22
C PHE A 94 4.16 -8.69 -3.72
N LEU A 95 3.39 -7.75 -4.28
CA LEU A 95 3.48 -7.39 -5.71
C LEU A 95 4.85 -6.84 -6.10
N ALA A 96 5.43 -5.99 -5.24
CA ALA A 96 6.77 -5.45 -5.47
C ALA A 96 7.89 -6.51 -5.43
N ASP A 97 7.58 -7.74 -5.02
CA ASP A 97 8.51 -8.88 -4.95
C ASP A 97 8.04 -10.07 -5.78
N LEU A 98 6.96 -9.92 -6.56
CA LEU A 98 6.36 -11.01 -7.32
C LEU A 98 7.22 -11.33 -8.54
N ARG A 99 7.63 -12.58 -8.69
CA ARG A 99 8.38 -13.09 -9.84
C ARG A 99 7.43 -13.37 -10.99
N GLY A 100 7.61 -12.65 -12.11
CA GLY A 100 6.74 -12.78 -13.28
C GLY A 100 6.73 -14.19 -13.88
N SER A 101 7.89 -14.85 -14.02
CA SER A 101 7.97 -16.20 -14.58
C SER A 101 7.18 -17.24 -13.77
N ALA A 102 7.24 -17.15 -12.42
CA ALA A 102 6.52 -18.05 -11.53
C ALA A 102 5.02 -17.75 -11.53
N PHE A 103 4.66 -16.46 -11.55
CA PHE A 103 3.29 -16.02 -11.69
C PHE A 103 2.64 -16.56 -12.97
N TRP A 104 3.28 -16.37 -14.13
CA TRP A 104 2.76 -16.85 -15.41
C TRP A 104 2.74 -18.38 -15.48
N ALA A 105 3.71 -19.06 -14.89
CA ALA A 105 3.69 -20.52 -14.80
C ALA A 105 2.46 -21.04 -14.03
N LEU A 106 2.11 -20.39 -12.91
CA LEU A 106 0.90 -20.70 -12.13
C LEU A 106 -0.38 -20.32 -12.89
N ALA A 107 -0.39 -19.15 -13.55
CA ALA A 107 -1.56 -18.63 -14.26
C ALA A 107 -1.95 -19.46 -15.50
N ARG A 108 -1.00 -20.14 -16.15
CA ARG A 108 -1.28 -21.05 -17.29
C ARG A 108 -2.18 -22.22 -16.91
N HIS A 109 -2.21 -22.62 -15.65
CA HIS A 109 -3.10 -23.65 -15.11
C HIS A 109 -4.45 -23.07 -14.64
N ALA A 110 -4.83 -21.86 -15.07
CA ALA A 110 -6.16 -21.30 -14.75
C ALA A 110 -7.26 -21.75 -15.74
N THR A 111 -6.87 -22.27 -16.91
CA THR A 111 -7.79 -22.61 -18.01
C THR A 111 -8.05 -24.11 -18.05
N GLY A 112 -8.95 -24.63 -17.20
CA GLY A 112 -9.27 -26.07 -17.25
C GLY A 112 -10.05 -26.67 -16.08
N GLY A 113 -10.36 -25.91 -15.04
CA GLY A 113 -10.85 -26.48 -13.79
C GLY A 113 -9.72 -27.07 -12.92
N ASP A 114 -8.47 -26.77 -13.26
CA ASP A 114 -7.29 -27.25 -12.54
C ASP A 114 -7.25 -26.69 -11.11
N GLU A 115 -6.86 -27.55 -10.16
CA GLU A 115 -6.71 -27.15 -8.76
C GLU A 115 -5.35 -26.46 -8.55
N ARG A 116 -5.40 -25.19 -8.14
CA ARG A 116 -4.20 -24.37 -7.89
C ARG A 116 -3.94 -24.21 -6.40
N TYR A 117 -2.73 -24.54 -5.97
CA TYR A 117 -2.31 -24.47 -4.58
C TYR A 117 -1.11 -23.51 -4.42
N VAL A 118 -1.20 -22.63 -3.44
CA VAL A 118 -0.07 -21.79 -3.00
C VAL A 118 0.30 -22.20 -1.59
N VAL A 119 1.51 -22.72 -1.45
CA VAL A 119 2.05 -23.18 -0.17
C VAL A 119 2.92 -22.07 0.42
N THR A 120 2.66 -21.68 1.65
CA THR A 120 3.35 -20.55 2.31
C THR A 120 3.82 -20.93 3.71
N ARG A 121 4.99 -20.41 4.09
CA ARG A 121 5.48 -20.49 5.47
C ARG A 121 4.84 -19.43 6.38
N LEU A 122 4.28 -18.36 5.80
CA LEU A 122 3.53 -17.37 6.56
C LEU A 122 2.21 -17.98 7.10
N PRO A 123 1.65 -17.38 8.17
CA PRO A 123 0.30 -17.72 8.57
C PRO A 123 -0.68 -17.47 7.42
N ARG A 124 -1.59 -18.40 7.17
CA ARG A 124 -2.53 -18.35 6.04
C ARG A 124 -3.25 -17.01 5.95
N LEU A 125 -3.72 -16.48 7.09
CA LEU A 125 -4.42 -15.20 7.19
C LEU A 125 -3.62 -14.01 6.60
N VAL A 126 -2.30 -14.07 6.65
CA VAL A 126 -1.38 -13.02 6.19
C VAL A 126 -1.24 -13.04 4.66
N ALA A 127 -1.16 -14.22 4.05
CA ALA A 127 -0.95 -14.39 2.62
C ALA A 127 -2.25 -14.50 1.80
N GLU A 128 -3.30 -15.08 2.38
CA GLU A 128 -4.55 -15.44 1.70
C GLU A 128 -5.25 -14.27 1.00
N PRO A 129 -5.34 -13.06 1.59
CA PRO A 129 -5.93 -11.92 0.88
C PRO A 129 -5.20 -11.56 -0.41
N PHE A 130 -3.86 -11.54 -0.37
CA PHE A 130 -3.05 -11.26 -1.55
C PHE A 130 -3.22 -12.34 -2.63
N VAL A 131 -3.12 -13.62 -2.25
CA VAL A 131 -3.23 -14.74 -3.19
C VAL A 131 -4.59 -14.73 -3.89
N ARG A 132 -5.68 -14.58 -3.13
CA ARG A 132 -7.02 -14.59 -3.72
C ARG A 132 -7.29 -13.38 -4.61
N GLU A 133 -6.79 -12.21 -4.23
CA GLU A 133 -7.07 -10.98 -4.96
C GLU A 133 -6.20 -10.84 -6.22
N TYR A 134 -4.94 -11.26 -6.18
CA TYR A 134 -3.98 -11.01 -7.25
C TYR A 134 -3.55 -12.27 -8.01
N LEU A 135 -3.63 -13.47 -7.43
CA LEU A 135 -3.25 -14.72 -8.12
C LEU A 135 -4.46 -15.53 -8.60
N GLY A 136 -5.63 -15.35 -7.98
CA GLY A 136 -6.91 -15.94 -8.40
C GLY A 136 -7.77 -16.38 -7.22
N ALA A 137 -9.08 -16.17 -7.30
CA ALA A 137 -10.02 -16.44 -6.20
C ALA A 137 -10.16 -17.94 -5.87
N ASP A 138 -9.95 -18.80 -6.86
CA ASP A 138 -9.99 -20.26 -6.81
C ASP A 138 -8.68 -20.88 -6.29
N VAL A 139 -7.61 -20.09 -6.19
CA VAL A 139 -6.32 -20.56 -5.66
C VAL A 139 -6.44 -20.86 -4.17
N ARG A 140 -6.13 -22.10 -3.78
CA ARG A 140 -6.16 -22.55 -2.39
C ARG A 140 -4.84 -22.25 -1.71
N VAL A 141 -4.89 -21.50 -0.60
CA VAL A 141 -3.70 -21.19 0.20
C VAL A 141 -3.52 -22.22 1.29
N VAL A 142 -2.33 -22.80 1.33
CA VAL A 142 -1.90 -23.79 2.31
C VAL A 142 -0.82 -23.12 3.17
N GLY A 143 -1.17 -22.83 4.41
CA GLY A 143 -0.27 -22.17 5.36
C GLY A 143 -0.62 -22.52 6.79
N THR A 144 0.14 -21.99 7.74
CA THR A 144 -0.11 -22.23 9.17
C THR A 144 -1.34 -21.46 9.65
N GLU A 145 -2.16 -22.10 10.48
CA GLU A 145 -3.33 -21.47 11.09
C GLU A 145 -2.94 -20.86 12.44
N LEU A 146 -3.33 -19.60 12.69
CA LEU A 146 -3.10 -18.95 13.98
C LEU A 146 -4.16 -19.37 14.99
N ARG A 147 -3.75 -19.62 16.23
CA ARG A 147 -4.68 -19.93 17.32
C ARG A 147 -5.34 -18.65 17.83
N VAL A 148 -6.66 -18.69 17.91
CA VAL A 148 -7.49 -17.58 18.41
C VAL A 148 -8.01 -17.89 19.82
N VAL A 149 -7.85 -16.94 20.73
CA VAL A 149 -8.34 -16.97 22.10
C VAL A 149 -9.62 -16.14 22.18
N ALA A 150 -10.68 -16.73 22.78
CA ALA A 150 -11.99 -16.11 22.95
C ALA A 150 -12.61 -15.57 21.65
N GLY A 151 -12.27 -16.16 20.50
CA GLY A 151 -12.78 -15.77 19.17
C GLY A 151 -12.37 -14.37 18.68
N LYS A 152 -11.56 -13.62 19.42
CA LYS A 152 -11.28 -12.21 19.14
C LYS A 152 -9.81 -11.88 18.93
N ARG A 153 -8.90 -12.56 19.64
CA ARG A 153 -7.47 -12.22 19.66
C ARG A 153 -6.58 -13.42 19.39
N PHE A 154 -5.43 -13.21 18.78
CA PHE A 154 -4.44 -14.27 18.58
C PHE A 154 -3.64 -14.53 19.87
N SER A 155 -3.36 -15.80 20.14
CA SER A 155 -2.42 -16.19 21.21
C SER A 155 -0.95 -15.94 20.83
N GLY A 156 -0.66 -15.73 19.54
CA GLY A 156 0.70 -15.72 18.99
C GLY A 156 1.26 -17.12 18.72
N THR A 157 0.46 -18.17 18.92
CA THR A 157 0.84 -19.56 18.61
C THR A 157 0.06 -20.09 17.42
N VAL A 158 0.60 -21.11 16.76
CA VAL A 158 -0.05 -21.77 15.62
C VAL A 158 -0.83 -23.00 16.07
N VAL A 159 -1.84 -23.37 15.29
CA VAL A 159 -2.54 -24.66 15.41
C VAL A 159 -1.61 -25.75 14.86
N ALA A 160 -1.53 -26.88 15.57
CA ALA A 160 -0.76 -28.01 15.09
C ALA A 160 -1.45 -28.62 13.85
N SER A 161 -0.70 -28.77 12.76
CA SER A 161 -1.20 -29.44 11.56
C SER A 161 -1.40 -30.95 11.85
N PRO A 162 -2.52 -31.56 11.42
CA PRO A 162 -2.69 -33.00 11.53
C PRO A 162 -1.53 -33.73 10.83
N GLY A 163 -0.88 -34.67 11.52
CA GLY A 163 0.19 -35.51 10.94
C GLY A 163 1.62 -34.95 11.01
N VAL A 164 1.83 -33.73 11.54
CA VAL A 164 3.19 -33.21 11.82
C VAL A 164 3.55 -33.52 13.27
N VAL A 165 4.06 -34.73 13.51
CA VAL A 165 4.64 -35.13 14.80
C VAL A 165 6.16 -35.00 14.69
N GLY A 166 6.73 -33.98 15.32
CA GLY A 166 8.18 -33.83 15.49
C GLY A 166 8.96 -33.48 14.21
N GLY A 167 9.38 -32.22 14.07
CA GLY A 167 10.49 -31.82 13.19
C GLY A 167 10.29 -31.91 11.67
N GLY A 168 9.13 -32.36 11.18
CA GLY A 168 8.79 -32.35 9.75
C GLY A 168 8.40 -30.96 9.24
N ASP A 169 8.64 -30.69 7.96
CA ASP A 169 8.28 -29.41 7.32
C ASP A 169 6.74 -29.22 7.34
N ARG A 170 6.29 -28.17 8.03
CA ARG A 170 4.86 -27.86 8.24
C ARG A 170 4.12 -27.61 6.93
N SER A 171 4.82 -27.13 5.91
CA SER A 171 4.25 -26.84 4.60
C SER A 171 3.76 -28.12 3.91
N LEU A 172 4.54 -29.20 4.01
CA LEU A 172 4.19 -30.52 3.51
C LEU A 172 3.00 -31.11 4.26
N GLY A 173 3.04 -31.09 5.60
CA GLY A 173 1.94 -31.61 6.42
C GLY A 173 0.62 -30.87 6.20
N ALA A 174 0.66 -29.55 6.06
CA ALA A 174 -0.50 -28.74 5.74
C ALA A 174 -1.06 -29.08 4.35
N LEU A 175 -0.21 -29.27 3.34
CA LEU A 175 -0.65 -29.62 1.99
C LEU A 175 -1.29 -31.01 1.96
N VAL A 176 -0.69 -32.01 2.61
CA VAL A 176 -1.26 -33.35 2.74
C VAL A 176 -2.62 -33.33 3.44
N ALA A 177 -2.77 -32.52 4.48
CA ALA A 177 -4.05 -32.35 5.18
C ALA A 177 -5.14 -31.77 4.27
N VAL A 178 -4.78 -30.85 3.36
CA VAL A 178 -5.72 -30.23 2.41
C VAL A 178 -6.05 -31.15 1.22
N LEU A 179 -5.06 -31.91 0.72
CA LEU A 179 -5.25 -32.84 -0.41
C LEU A 179 -6.06 -34.08 -0.02
N GLY A 180 -6.00 -34.50 1.25
CA GLY A 180 -6.57 -35.77 1.71
C GLY A 180 -5.66 -36.97 1.43
N ARG A 181 -6.03 -38.15 1.94
CA ARG A 181 -5.21 -39.36 1.79
C ARG A 181 -5.11 -39.79 0.32
N GLY A 182 -3.89 -39.89 -0.21
CA GLY A 182 -3.59 -40.53 -1.49
C GLY A 182 -3.68 -39.66 -2.74
N ARG A 183 -4.00 -38.36 -2.64
CA ARG A 183 -3.90 -37.42 -3.77
C ARG A 183 -2.49 -36.85 -3.88
N ILE A 184 -1.99 -36.76 -5.11
CA ILE A 184 -0.69 -36.19 -5.49
C ILE A 184 -0.98 -34.97 -6.38
N VAL A 185 -0.14 -33.94 -6.30
CA VAL A 185 -0.21 -32.78 -7.19
C VAL A 185 0.54 -33.08 -8.48
N ASP A 186 -0.02 -32.77 -9.64
CA ASP A 186 0.61 -33.12 -10.93
C ASP A 186 1.91 -32.33 -11.13
N VAL A 187 1.91 -31.02 -10.84
CA VAL A 187 3.06 -30.14 -11.06
C VAL A 187 3.42 -29.33 -9.82
N GLY A 188 4.64 -29.48 -9.34
CA GLY A 188 5.24 -28.63 -8.30
C GLY A 188 6.19 -27.59 -8.91
N LEU A 189 5.86 -26.31 -8.75
CA LEU A 189 6.71 -25.19 -9.16
C LEU A 189 7.68 -24.83 -8.04
N TYR A 190 8.96 -24.71 -8.37
CA TYR A 190 9.99 -24.24 -7.44
C TYR A 190 11.10 -23.48 -8.17
N CYS A 191 11.89 -22.71 -7.43
CA CYS A 191 13.09 -22.08 -7.97
C CYS A 191 14.34 -22.71 -7.35
N SER A 192 15.35 -22.97 -8.18
CA SER A 192 16.67 -23.46 -7.75
C SER A 192 17.60 -22.26 -7.56
N GLY A 193 18.31 -22.18 -6.43
CA GLY A 193 19.44 -21.24 -6.27
C GLY A 193 19.10 -19.77 -6.01
N GLY A 194 18.17 -19.46 -5.11
CA GLY A 194 17.99 -18.09 -4.61
C GLY A 194 19.00 -17.73 -3.51
N ALA A 195 19.66 -16.57 -3.61
CA ALA A 195 20.60 -16.03 -2.61
C ALA A 195 19.96 -15.60 -1.27
N SER A 196 18.97 -16.34 -0.75
CA SER A 196 18.32 -16.08 0.53
C SER A 196 18.65 -17.19 1.53
N ALA A 197 19.60 -16.91 2.43
CA ALA A 197 19.83 -17.40 3.80
C ALA A 197 19.32 -18.79 4.27
N GLY A 198 19.13 -19.76 3.38
CA GLY A 198 18.50 -21.04 3.71
C GLY A 198 18.84 -22.18 2.76
N GLY A 199 20.09 -22.27 2.30
CA GLY A 199 20.63 -23.44 1.61
C GLY A 199 19.95 -23.85 0.30
N ASP A 200 20.58 -24.77 -0.42
CA ASP A 200 20.10 -25.35 -1.68
C ASP A 200 18.96 -26.37 -1.46
N ARG A 201 18.08 -26.10 -0.50
CA ARG A 201 17.11 -27.06 0.02
C ARG A 201 15.81 -26.96 -0.76
N GLN A 202 15.47 -28.03 -1.48
CA GLN A 202 14.20 -28.16 -2.17
C GLN A 202 13.02 -28.08 -1.18
N PRO A 203 11.95 -27.32 -1.49
CA PRO A 203 10.76 -27.26 -0.64
C PRO A 203 10.17 -28.65 -0.39
N ALA A 204 9.83 -28.97 0.86
CA ALA A 204 9.41 -30.34 1.20
C ALA A 204 8.09 -30.75 0.54
N PHE A 205 7.21 -29.79 0.20
CA PHE A 205 5.94 -30.08 -0.48
C PHE A 205 6.14 -30.73 -1.86
N LEU A 206 7.32 -30.59 -2.49
CA LEU A 206 7.63 -31.25 -3.76
C LEU A 206 7.67 -32.78 -3.66
N GLN A 207 7.70 -33.35 -2.45
CA GLN A 207 7.59 -34.80 -2.22
C GLN A 207 6.20 -35.35 -2.58
N VAL A 208 5.17 -34.51 -2.58
CA VAL A 208 3.80 -34.88 -2.99
C VAL A 208 3.45 -34.36 -4.38
N CYS A 209 4.46 -34.02 -5.18
CA CYS A 209 4.29 -33.61 -6.57
C CYS A 209 4.82 -34.69 -7.52
N GLN A 210 4.06 -35.00 -8.58
CA GLN A 210 4.43 -35.97 -9.59
C GLN A 210 5.56 -35.44 -10.48
N GLU A 211 5.41 -34.21 -11.00
CA GLU A 211 6.42 -33.51 -11.79
C GLU A 211 6.95 -32.29 -11.00
N ARG A 212 8.27 -32.06 -11.04
CA ARG A 212 8.89 -30.89 -10.42
C ARG A 212 9.43 -29.97 -11.51
N ARG A 213 8.88 -28.76 -11.61
CA ARG A 213 9.27 -27.78 -12.62
C ARG A 213 10.01 -26.61 -12.00
N VAL A 214 11.22 -26.39 -12.50
CA VAL A 214 12.05 -25.25 -12.10
C VAL A 214 11.59 -24.01 -12.85
N VAL A 215 11.27 -22.94 -12.12
CA VAL A 215 10.90 -21.64 -12.67
C VAL A 215 12.12 -20.70 -12.65
N SER A 216 13.22 -21.09 -13.28
CA SER A 216 14.43 -20.25 -13.33
C SER A 216 14.40 -19.30 -14.53
N ALA A 217 14.75 -18.04 -14.27
CA ALA A 217 15.40 -17.17 -15.24
C ALA A 217 16.88 -17.59 -15.36
N PRO A 218 17.56 -17.37 -16.51
CA PRO A 218 18.95 -17.78 -16.69
C PRO A 218 19.85 -17.21 -15.58
N GLU A 219 20.73 -18.06 -15.06
CA GLU A 219 21.62 -17.93 -13.89
C GLU A 219 22.45 -16.63 -13.80
N LYS A 220 22.41 -15.77 -14.83
CA LYS A 220 23.18 -14.52 -14.95
C LYS A 220 22.36 -13.24 -14.79
N VAL A 221 21.02 -13.30 -14.72
CA VAL A 221 20.18 -12.10 -14.63
C VAL A 221 19.51 -12.03 -13.25
N PRO A 222 19.71 -10.94 -12.48
CA PRO A 222 19.00 -10.75 -11.23
C PRO A 222 17.50 -10.72 -11.50
N ALA A 223 16.74 -11.50 -10.73
CA ALA A 223 15.29 -11.58 -10.89
C ALA A 223 14.67 -10.19 -10.69
N THR A 224 13.96 -9.70 -11.71
CA THR A 224 13.22 -8.44 -11.64
C THR A 224 11.78 -8.71 -11.22
N PRO A 225 11.21 -7.91 -10.30
CA PRO A 225 9.79 -7.99 -9.97
C PRO A 225 8.91 -7.78 -11.21
N LEU A 226 7.71 -8.35 -11.18
CA LEU A 226 6.69 -8.16 -12.21
C LEU A 226 6.45 -6.65 -12.40
N PRO A 227 6.50 -6.13 -13.63
CA PRO A 227 6.16 -4.74 -13.88
C PRO A 227 4.72 -4.42 -13.46
N ARG A 228 4.49 -3.21 -12.94
CA ARG A 228 3.16 -2.77 -12.49
C ARG A 228 2.10 -2.84 -13.60
N SER A 229 2.48 -2.60 -14.84
CA SER A 229 1.62 -2.70 -16.03
C SER A 229 1.14 -4.12 -16.31
N GLU A 230 1.83 -5.14 -15.77
CA GLU A 230 1.50 -6.55 -15.94
C GLU A 230 0.82 -7.14 -14.70
N TYR A 231 0.48 -6.32 -13.70
CA TYR A 231 -0.24 -6.80 -12.54
C TYR A 231 -1.62 -7.34 -12.95
N PRO A 232 -2.04 -8.51 -12.43
CA PRO A 232 -3.33 -9.12 -12.79
C PRO A 232 -4.52 -8.23 -12.42
N ARG A 233 -4.34 -7.44 -11.37
CA ARG A 233 -5.26 -6.42 -10.91
C ARG A 233 -4.46 -5.18 -10.54
N PRO A 234 -4.90 -3.97 -10.94
CA PRO A 234 -4.20 -2.75 -10.58
C PRO A 234 -4.24 -2.54 -9.06
N LEU A 235 -3.07 -2.34 -8.46
CA LEU A 235 -2.96 -1.91 -7.07
C LEU A 235 -3.29 -0.42 -7.01
N VAL A 236 -4.56 -0.09 -6.80
CA VAL A 236 -5.01 1.30 -6.66
C VAL A 236 -4.94 1.76 -5.21
N PHE A 237 -5.34 0.89 -4.28
CA PHE A 237 -5.46 1.23 -2.87
C PHE A 237 -4.54 0.38 -2.00
N HIS A 238 -3.80 1.05 -1.11
CA HIS A 238 -3.09 0.41 -0.03
C HIS A 238 -3.00 1.36 1.18
N ASP A 239 -2.89 0.82 2.38
CA ASP A 239 -2.76 1.57 3.64
C ASP A 239 -1.59 1.06 4.46
N GLY A 240 -0.45 1.75 4.37
CA GLY A 240 0.74 1.50 5.19
C GLY A 240 1.65 2.72 5.20
N ARG A 241 2.35 2.97 6.30
CA ARG A 241 3.18 4.18 6.44
C ARG A 241 4.50 4.07 5.69
N LEU A 242 5.01 2.87 5.45
CA LEU A 242 6.30 2.70 4.79
C LEU A 242 6.22 2.76 3.27
N VAL A 243 7.17 3.49 2.67
CA VAL A 243 7.34 3.58 1.21
C VAL A 243 8.14 2.38 0.69
N CYS A 244 9.25 2.06 1.37
CA CYS A 244 10.19 1.01 1.02
C CYS A 244 9.87 -0.31 1.73
N ARG A 245 10.31 -1.43 1.13
CA ARG A 245 10.23 -2.76 1.75
C ARG A 245 11.05 -2.77 3.06
N PRO A 246 10.47 -3.23 4.18
CA PRO A 246 11.15 -3.23 5.48
C PRO A 246 12.07 -4.45 5.64
N ASP A 247 13.23 -4.40 5.00
CA ASP A 247 14.31 -5.37 5.26
C ASP A 247 14.91 -5.14 6.67
N PRO A 248 15.52 -6.14 7.33
CA PRO A 248 15.99 -6.00 8.70
C PRO A 248 16.88 -4.78 8.95
N LEU A 249 17.86 -4.53 8.08
CA LEU A 249 18.74 -3.37 8.16
C LEU A 249 17.99 -2.05 7.89
N ALA A 250 17.05 -2.04 6.94
CA ALA A 250 16.21 -0.88 6.68
C ALA A 250 15.33 -0.56 7.91
N CYS A 251 14.82 -1.56 8.62
CA CYS A 251 14.06 -1.37 9.86
C CYS A 251 14.92 -0.75 10.96
N VAL A 252 16.16 -1.22 11.15
CA VAL A 252 17.10 -0.61 12.10
C VAL A 252 17.33 0.86 11.72
N ALA A 253 17.59 1.16 10.46
CA ALA A 253 17.77 2.53 9.98
C ALA A 253 16.52 3.39 10.21
N ILE A 254 15.32 2.86 9.97
CA ILE A 254 14.05 3.53 10.24
C ILE A 254 13.94 3.89 11.73
N PHE A 255 14.17 2.94 12.63
CA PHE A 255 14.05 3.19 14.08
C PHE A 255 15.12 4.15 14.62
N LEU A 256 16.35 4.09 14.10
CA LEU A 256 17.39 5.07 14.42
C LEU A 256 17.02 6.46 13.88
N TRP A 257 16.36 6.53 12.73
CA TRP A 257 15.90 7.78 12.16
C TRP A 257 14.72 8.38 12.91
N LEU A 258 13.77 7.58 13.43
CA LEU A 258 12.54 8.09 14.06
C LEU A 258 12.76 9.28 15.03
N PRO A 259 13.67 9.23 16.03
CA PRO A 259 13.89 10.37 16.93
C PRO A 259 14.42 11.61 16.19
N LEU A 260 15.36 11.44 15.25
CA LEU A 260 15.92 12.52 14.43
C LEU A 260 14.86 13.11 13.48
N GLY A 261 14.03 12.25 12.90
CA GLY A 261 12.93 12.61 12.02
C GLY A 261 11.86 13.40 12.77
N VAL A 262 11.50 13.00 13.99
CA VAL A 262 10.54 13.75 14.82
C VAL A 262 11.09 15.15 15.08
N LEU A 263 12.35 15.27 15.53
CA LEU A 263 12.99 16.56 15.73
C LEU A 263 12.98 17.41 14.45
N LEU A 264 13.38 16.82 13.32
CA LEU A 264 13.37 17.48 12.01
C LEU A 264 11.96 17.96 11.62
N SER A 265 10.93 17.14 11.85
CA SER A 265 9.55 17.48 11.52
C SER A 265 9.04 18.66 12.36
N VAL A 266 9.35 18.68 13.66
CA VAL A 266 9.02 19.79 14.55
C VAL A 266 9.76 21.06 14.13
N THR A 267 11.06 20.97 13.85
CA THR A 267 11.83 22.11 13.35
C THR A 267 11.24 22.65 12.04
N ARG A 268 10.85 21.78 11.10
CA ARG A 268 10.22 22.19 9.84
C ARG A 268 8.88 22.89 10.06
N LEU A 269 8.06 22.40 10.98
CA LEU A 269 6.80 23.06 11.34
C LEU A 269 7.09 24.44 11.92
N LEU A 270 7.98 24.56 12.91
CA LEU A 270 8.35 25.83 13.52
C LEU A 270 8.93 26.83 12.50
N LEU A 271 9.77 26.38 11.57
CA LEU A 271 10.29 27.19 10.47
C LEU A 271 9.20 27.60 9.46
N GLY A 272 8.20 26.76 9.22
CA GLY A 272 7.05 27.09 8.38
C GLY A 272 6.15 28.16 9.01
N PHE A 273 6.08 28.21 10.34
CA PHE A 273 5.35 29.24 11.09
C PHE A 273 6.11 30.57 11.24
N LEU A 274 7.41 30.59 10.94
CA LEU A 274 8.16 31.85 10.96
C LEU A 274 7.62 32.77 9.85
N PRO A 275 7.14 33.97 10.19
CA PRO A 275 6.66 34.91 9.19
C PRO A 275 7.78 35.16 8.19
N HIS A 276 7.49 34.99 6.90
CA HIS A 276 8.40 35.29 5.79
C HIS A 276 8.60 36.81 5.68
N GLY A 277 9.16 37.41 6.73
CA GLY A 277 9.40 38.83 6.92
C GLY A 277 10.63 39.13 7.80
N ALA A 278 11.32 38.11 8.32
CA ALA A 278 12.61 38.27 9.01
C ALA A 278 13.76 37.75 8.13
N GLY A 279 14.16 38.57 7.15
CA GLY A 279 15.56 38.77 6.67
C GLY A 279 16.54 37.59 6.50
N LEU A 280 16.11 36.33 6.33
CA LEU A 280 17.03 35.23 6.02
C LEU A 280 17.18 35.09 4.50
N PRO A 281 18.42 35.14 3.95
CA PRO A 281 18.62 34.98 2.51
C PRO A 281 18.19 33.57 2.09
N PRO A 282 17.54 33.41 0.92
CA PRO A 282 17.16 32.10 0.42
C PRO A 282 18.42 31.26 0.23
N ARG A 283 18.52 30.16 0.99
CA ARG A 283 19.60 29.19 0.80
C ARG A 283 19.49 28.59 -0.60
N ARG A 284 20.57 28.75 -1.39
CA ARG A 284 20.78 28.02 -2.65
C ARG A 284 20.58 26.52 -2.42
N GLY A 285 19.50 25.97 -2.99
CA GLY A 285 19.23 24.54 -3.00
C GLY A 285 18.21 24.20 -4.09
N HIS A 286 18.70 23.55 -5.14
CA HIS A 286 18.02 22.99 -6.31
C HIS A 286 17.55 23.98 -7.40
N ARG A 287 18.34 24.01 -8.49
CA ARG A 287 17.91 24.44 -9.81
C ARG A 287 16.70 23.60 -10.22
N LEU A 288 15.55 24.26 -10.37
CA LEU A 288 14.49 23.77 -11.25
C LEU A 288 15.07 23.68 -12.67
N PRO A 289 14.89 22.58 -13.41
CA PRO A 289 15.11 22.58 -14.85
C PRO A 289 14.24 23.67 -15.46
N ASP A 290 14.88 24.48 -16.31
CA ASP A 290 14.30 25.59 -17.04
C ASP A 290 13.15 25.10 -17.94
N THR A 291 11.92 25.14 -17.43
CA THR A 291 10.70 25.17 -18.23
C THR A 291 10.09 26.55 -18.04
N ARG A 292 10.20 27.37 -19.08
CA ARG A 292 9.62 28.72 -19.21
C ARG A 292 8.29 28.82 -18.47
N HIS A 293 8.34 29.37 -17.26
CA HIS A 293 7.15 29.74 -16.51
C HIS A 293 6.41 30.82 -17.31
N PRO A 294 5.10 30.68 -17.58
CA PRO A 294 4.29 31.88 -17.66
C PRO A 294 4.40 32.54 -16.29
N ARG A 295 5.00 33.74 -16.25
CA ARG A 295 4.72 34.67 -15.15
C ARG A 295 3.21 34.69 -14.96
N TRP A 296 2.75 34.71 -13.71
CA TRP A 296 1.41 35.13 -13.38
C TRP A 296 1.28 36.60 -13.85
N SER A 297 0.98 36.80 -15.13
CA SER A 297 0.46 38.06 -15.64
C SER A 297 -1.01 38.02 -15.27
N GLY A 298 -1.30 38.41 -14.03
CA GLY A 298 -2.65 38.79 -13.66
C GLY A 298 -3.15 39.79 -14.68
N GLY A 299 -4.28 39.49 -15.30
CA GLY A 299 -5.06 40.50 -15.99
C GLY A 299 -5.32 41.64 -15.01
N ALA A 300 -4.94 42.85 -15.42
CA ALA A 300 -5.39 44.13 -14.88
C ALA A 300 -5.71 44.18 -13.38
N GLY A 301 -4.72 43.91 -12.52
CA GLY A 301 -4.80 44.17 -11.08
C GLY A 301 -3.41 44.49 -10.55
N GLY A 302 -3.23 45.69 -10.00
CA GLY A 302 -1.93 46.21 -9.57
C GLY A 302 -1.23 45.36 -8.49
N PRO A 303 0.08 45.57 -8.27
CA PRO A 303 0.86 44.83 -7.28
C PRO A 303 0.44 45.25 -5.85
N GLY A 304 -0.39 44.45 -5.19
CA GLY A 304 -0.77 44.74 -3.80
C GLY A 304 -1.93 43.93 -3.20
N ALA A 305 -2.79 43.29 -3.99
CA ALA A 305 -3.87 42.47 -3.46
C ALA A 305 -3.39 41.04 -3.19
N ARG A 306 -3.12 40.70 -1.92
CA ARG A 306 -3.01 39.29 -1.51
C ARG A 306 -4.41 38.67 -1.63
N HIS A 307 -4.67 37.97 -2.73
CA HIS A 307 -5.85 37.11 -2.84
C HIS A 307 -5.84 36.11 -1.68
N ILE A 308 -6.87 36.15 -0.84
CA ILE A 308 -7.03 35.17 0.24
C ILE A 308 -7.46 33.87 -0.43
N VAL A 309 -6.61 32.85 -0.32
CA VAL A 309 -6.90 31.51 -0.82
C VAL A 309 -7.27 30.63 0.36
N THR A 310 -8.52 30.14 0.38
CA THR A 310 -9.03 29.24 1.41
C THR A 310 -9.04 27.81 0.89
N ALA A 311 -8.63 26.84 1.68
CA ALA A 311 -8.69 25.42 1.31
C ALA A 311 -9.88 24.70 1.97
N VAL A 312 -10.68 23.98 1.19
CA VAL A 312 -11.73 23.12 1.72
C VAL A 312 -11.25 21.69 1.96
N THR A 313 -11.59 21.12 3.11
CA THR A 313 -11.04 19.83 3.54
C THR A 313 -12.11 18.93 4.14
N TYR A 314 -12.07 17.62 3.84
CA TYR A 314 -13.10 16.66 4.27
C TYR A 314 -12.74 15.85 5.53
N SER A 315 -11.47 15.86 5.95
CA SER A 315 -10.97 14.87 6.92
C SER A 315 -9.63 15.19 7.53
N LEU A 316 -9.22 16.45 7.54
CA LEU A 316 -8.03 16.85 8.27
C LEU A 316 -8.28 16.75 9.78
N SER A 317 -7.22 16.42 10.52
CA SER A 317 -7.25 16.51 11.97
C SER A 317 -7.21 17.97 12.41
N SER A 318 -7.73 18.28 13.60
CA SER A 318 -7.65 19.64 14.15
C SER A 318 -6.20 20.13 14.30
N PHE A 319 -5.27 19.21 14.56
CA PHE A 319 -3.84 19.54 14.58
C PHE A 319 -3.33 19.94 13.20
N SER A 320 -3.71 19.21 12.14
CA SER A 320 -3.31 19.52 10.76
C SER A 320 -3.88 20.86 10.28
N GLU A 321 -5.06 21.26 10.76
CA GLU A 321 -5.66 22.58 10.50
C GLU A 321 -4.95 23.70 11.26
N LEU A 322 -4.61 23.46 12.53
CA LEU A 322 -3.85 24.41 13.34
C LEU A 322 -2.50 24.76 12.70
N ILE A 323 -1.87 23.79 12.04
CA ILE A 323 -0.57 23.96 11.37
C ILE A 323 -0.66 24.32 9.89
N ALA A 324 -1.87 24.52 9.35
CA ALA A 324 -2.04 24.85 7.95
C ALA A 324 -1.58 26.32 7.69
N PRO A 325 -0.75 26.56 6.67
CA PRO A 325 -0.30 27.92 6.33
C PRO A 325 -1.40 28.76 5.66
N ILE A 326 -2.45 28.11 5.17
CA ILE A 326 -3.61 28.73 4.53
C ILE A 326 -4.87 28.44 5.36
N PRO A 327 -5.85 29.36 5.38
CA PRO A 327 -7.12 29.11 6.04
C PRO A 327 -7.79 27.83 5.52
N THR A 328 -8.28 27.00 6.43
CA THR A 328 -8.98 25.76 6.08
C THR A 328 -10.43 25.78 6.53
N VAL A 329 -11.34 25.31 5.69
CA VAL A 329 -12.76 25.14 6.02
C VAL A 329 -13.15 23.68 5.91
N ARG A 330 -13.81 23.14 6.94
CA ARG A 330 -14.27 21.75 6.97
C ARG A 330 -15.54 21.56 6.16
N LEU A 331 -15.52 20.58 5.27
CA LEU A 331 -16.69 20.06 4.58
C LEU A 331 -17.29 18.87 5.33
N THR A 332 -18.60 18.72 5.20
CA THR A 332 -19.45 17.81 5.96
C THR A 332 -19.82 16.54 5.19
N ARG A 333 -19.43 16.44 3.91
CA ARG A 333 -19.80 15.34 2.99
C ARG A 333 -21.29 15.25 2.70
N ASP A 334 -22.03 16.30 3.03
CA ASP A 334 -23.38 16.53 2.55
C ASP A 334 -23.31 17.51 1.40
N ARG A 335 -23.76 17.08 0.21
CA ARG A 335 -23.60 17.88 -1.01
C ARG A 335 -24.27 19.24 -0.91
N GLY A 336 -25.45 19.33 -0.30
CA GLY A 336 -26.19 20.59 -0.15
C GLY A 336 -25.49 21.56 0.80
N ARG A 337 -25.05 21.07 1.95
CA ARG A 337 -24.30 21.87 2.93
C ARG A 337 -22.93 22.28 2.42
N ASP A 338 -22.20 21.38 1.79
CA ASP A 338 -20.88 21.65 1.21
C ASP A 338 -20.99 22.68 0.09
N SER A 339 -22.05 22.63 -0.73
CA SER A 339 -22.32 23.65 -1.76
C SER A 339 -22.47 25.04 -1.16
N ARG A 340 -23.25 25.19 -0.08
CA ARG A 340 -23.48 26.49 0.57
C ARG A 340 -22.19 27.03 1.21
N ILE A 341 -21.40 26.16 1.84
CA ILE A 341 -20.10 26.52 2.43
C ILE A 341 -19.15 27.02 1.33
N MET A 342 -19.00 26.26 0.25
CA MET A 342 -18.11 26.63 -0.86
C MET A 342 -18.55 27.94 -1.53
N GLN A 343 -19.85 28.14 -1.77
CA GLN A 343 -20.39 29.40 -2.29
C GLN A 343 -20.09 30.58 -1.37
N GLY A 344 -20.27 30.42 -0.06
CA GLY A 344 -19.96 31.45 0.92
C GLY A 344 -18.50 31.87 0.90
N GLU A 345 -17.58 30.91 0.86
CA GLU A 345 -16.14 31.20 0.82
C GLU A 345 -15.70 31.85 -0.49
N LEU A 346 -16.29 31.47 -1.63
CA LEU A 346 -16.01 32.07 -2.93
C LEU A 346 -16.41 33.55 -3.02
N THR A 347 -17.33 34.04 -2.17
CA THR A 347 -17.61 35.48 -2.09
C THR A 347 -16.48 36.28 -1.44
N ARG A 348 -15.59 35.62 -0.70
CA ARG A 348 -14.52 36.24 0.10
C ARG A 348 -13.15 36.16 -0.58
N GLY A 349 -12.98 35.26 -1.54
CA GLY A 349 -11.72 35.02 -2.23
C GLY A 349 -11.72 33.71 -3.01
N ASP A 350 -10.53 33.23 -3.37
CA ASP A 350 -10.36 32.02 -4.16
C ASP A 350 -10.40 30.76 -3.28
N LEU A 351 -10.90 29.66 -3.84
CA LEU A 351 -11.09 28.40 -3.12
C LEU A 351 -10.26 27.27 -3.74
N VAL A 352 -9.49 26.56 -2.90
CA VAL A 352 -8.78 25.33 -3.28
C VAL A 352 -9.55 24.12 -2.80
N VAL A 353 -9.84 23.19 -3.71
CA VAL A 353 -10.54 21.94 -3.45
C VAL A 353 -9.78 20.76 -4.01
N CYS A 354 -9.71 19.66 -3.24
CA CYS A 354 -9.26 18.36 -3.74
C CYS A 354 -10.48 17.51 -4.09
N PRO A 355 -10.92 17.46 -5.36
CA PRO A 355 -12.21 16.88 -5.75
C PRO A 355 -12.29 15.35 -5.60
N GLU A 356 -11.17 14.66 -5.41
CA GLU A 356 -11.12 13.22 -5.07
C GLU A 356 -11.73 12.91 -3.69
N GLY A 357 -11.65 13.86 -2.74
CA GLY A 357 -12.13 13.67 -1.37
C GLY A 357 -11.35 12.63 -0.53
N THR A 358 -10.30 12.04 -1.07
CA THR A 358 -9.34 11.17 -0.38
C THR A 358 -8.00 11.18 -1.12
N THR A 359 -6.98 10.52 -0.57
CA THR A 359 -5.64 10.44 -1.17
C THR A 359 -5.46 9.13 -1.92
N CYS A 360 -4.94 9.19 -3.15
CA CYS A 360 -4.34 8.04 -3.84
C CYS A 360 -2.81 8.15 -3.79
N ARG A 361 -2.12 7.05 -3.54
CA ARG A 361 -0.65 7.01 -3.43
C ARG A 361 0.02 6.39 -4.65
N GLU A 362 -0.78 5.70 -5.44
CA GLU A 362 -0.40 5.06 -6.68
C GLU A 362 -0.71 6.02 -7.83
N PRO A 363 -0.15 5.83 -9.04
CA PRO A 363 -0.27 6.77 -10.15
C PRO A 363 -1.66 6.74 -10.82
N TYR A 364 -2.69 6.96 -10.01
CA TYR A 364 -4.09 6.97 -10.38
C TYR A 364 -4.76 8.21 -9.81
N LEU A 365 -5.66 8.82 -10.59
CA LEU A 365 -6.58 9.84 -10.10
C LEU A 365 -7.94 9.21 -9.84
N LEU A 366 -8.49 9.49 -8.66
CA LEU A 366 -9.83 9.03 -8.30
C LEU A 366 -10.89 9.89 -8.96
N ARG A 367 -12.12 9.38 -9.02
CA ARG A 367 -13.24 10.10 -9.61
C ARG A 367 -13.45 11.43 -8.91
N PHE A 368 -13.50 12.51 -9.68
CA PHE A 368 -13.77 13.84 -9.14
C PHE A 368 -15.26 14.04 -8.83
N SER A 369 -15.54 14.73 -7.74
CA SER A 369 -16.88 15.26 -7.46
C SER A 369 -17.15 16.46 -8.37
N PRO A 370 -18.30 16.55 -9.06
CA PRO A 370 -18.60 17.67 -9.96
C PRO A 370 -18.99 18.97 -9.25
N LEU A 371 -19.06 18.97 -7.91
CA LEU A 371 -19.55 20.11 -7.11
C LEU A 371 -18.79 21.41 -7.39
N PHE A 372 -17.48 21.35 -7.63
CA PHE A 372 -16.69 22.55 -7.93
C PHE A 372 -17.08 23.19 -9.27
N ALA A 373 -17.45 22.37 -10.27
CA ALA A 373 -17.86 22.81 -11.59
C ALA A 373 -19.29 23.36 -11.63
N GLU A 374 -20.09 23.14 -10.58
CA GLU A 374 -21.44 23.69 -10.42
C GLU A 374 -21.44 25.06 -9.75
N ILE A 375 -20.38 25.38 -9.01
CA ILE A 375 -20.35 26.51 -8.10
C ILE A 375 -19.41 27.61 -8.58
N ALA A 376 -18.22 27.26 -9.07
CA ALA A 376 -17.26 28.24 -9.57
C ALA A 376 -17.53 28.49 -11.05
N GLY A 377 -17.40 29.74 -11.54
CA GLY A 377 -17.53 30.08 -12.96
C GLY A 377 -16.31 29.73 -13.81
N GLU A 378 -15.14 29.72 -13.19
CA GLU A 378 -13.87 29.33 -13.79
C GLU A 378 -13.11 28.45 -12.79
N VAL A 379 -12.42 27.43 -13.29
CA VAL A 379 -11.63 26.51 -12.49
C VAL A 379 -10.22 26.46 -13.06
N THR A 380 -9.21 26.64 -12.20
CA THR A 380 -7.80 26.46 -12.59
C THR A 380 -7.33 25.07 -12.13
N PRO A 381 -7.19 24.08 -13.03
CA PRO A 381 -6.70 22.76 -12.65
C PRO A 381 -5.26 22.85 -12.14
N THR A 382 -5.00 22.26 -10.98
CA THR A 382 -3.65 22.23 -10.40
C THR A 382 -3.27 20.79 -10.15
N ALA A 383 -2.27 20.31 -10.90
CA ALA A 383 -1.75 18.97 -10.73
C ALA A 383 -0.71 18.95 -9.61
N VAL A 384 -0.95 18.12 -8.59
CA VAL A 384 -0.08 18.02 -7.41
C VAL A 384 0.35 16.58 -7.22
N ARG A 385 1.67 16.36 -7.18
CA ARG A 385 2.28 15.08 -6.80
C ARG A 385 3.17 15.31 -5.58
N ALA A 386 2.91 14.58 -4.51
CA ALA A 386 3.69 14.65 -3.28
C ALA A 386 4.43 13.32 -3.06
N GLY A 387 5.65 13.38 -2.53
CA GLY A 387 6.43 12.18 -2.29
C GLY A 387 7.49 12.33 -1.21
N GLY A 388 8.04 11.19 -0.82
CA GLY A 388 9.09 11.07 0.19
C GLY A 388 9.73 9.68 0.12
N ALA A 389 10.94 9.57 0.68
CA ALA A 389 11.73 8.35 0.56
C ALA A 389 11.36 7.25 1.58
N MET A 390 10.70 7.59 2.69
CA MET A 390 10.51 6.66 3.81
C MET A 390 9.06 6.51 4.23
N PHE A 391 8.33 7.61 4.37
CA PHE A 391 6.99 7.60 4.95
C PHE A 391 5.93 8.21 4.03
N HIS A 392 4.82 7.50 3.90
CA HIS A 392 3.56 8.06 3.43
C HIS A 392 2.96 8.96 4.52
N GLY A 393 2.52 10.16 4.11
CA GLY A 393 1.93 11.13 5.03
C GLY A 393 0.57 10.69 5.57
N SER A 394 -0.35 10.28 4.69
CA SER A 394 -1.73 9.91 5.09
C SER A 394 -1.83 8.48 5.58
N THR A 395 -2.83 8.13 6.41
CA THR A 395 -3.30 6.74 6.62
C THR A 395 -4.82 6.67 6.75
N VAL A 396 -5.43 5.52 6.43
CA VAL A 396 -6.88 5.32 6.62
C VAL A 396 -7.16 4.87 8.07
N ARG A 397 -6.38 3.93 8.60
CA ARG A 397 -6.60 3.32 9.93
C ARG A 397 -5.77 3.94 11.05
N GLY A 398 -4.73 4.72 10.71
CA GLY A 398 -3.82 5.32 11.68
C GLY A 398 -4.33 6.62 12.31
N HIS A 399 -3.53 7.17 13.23
CA HIS A 399 -3.82 8.47 13.84
C HIS A 399 -3.55 9.61 12.86
N LYS A 400 -4.63 10.20 12.31
CA LYS A 400 -4.56 11.28 11.31
C LYS A 400 -3.77 12.52 11.75
N TRP A 401 -3.66 12.78 13.06
CA TRP A 401 -2.88 13.91 13.55
C TRP A 401 -1.37 13.75 13.33
N LEU A 402 -0.90 12.52 13.17
CA LEU A 402 0.50 12.23 12.86
C LEU A 402 0.82 12.41 11.37
N ASP A 403 -0.16 12.63 10.51
CA ASP A 403 0.04 12.52 9.06
C ASP A 403 1.02 13.59 8.53
N SER A 404 0.86 14.84 8.98
CA SER A 404 1.81 15.93 8.65
C SER A 404 3.20 15.66 9.23
N LEU A 405 3.28 15.06 10.42
CA LEU A 405 4.56 14.72 11.05
C LEU A 405 5.29 13.66 10.22
N PHE A 406 4.65 12.54 9.90
CA PHE A 406 5.26 11.49 9.08
C PHE A 406 5.72 12.00 7.71
N PHE A 407 4.93 12.85 7.06
CA PHE A 407 5.36 13.47 5.81
C PHE A 407 6.64 14.30 6.00
N LEU A 408 6.68 15.16 7.01
CA LEU A 408 7.82 16.02 7.31
C LEU A 408 9.00 15.29 7.97
N MET A 409 8.82 14.05 8.43
CA MET A 409 9.91 13.19 8.92
C MET A 409 10.75 12.61 7.77
N ASN A 410 10.28 12.63 6.52
CA ASN A 410 11.09 12.21 5.39
C ASN A 410 12.38 13.05 5.30
N PRO A 411 13.55 12.51 4.91
CA PRO A 411 14.77 13.32 4.83
C PRO A 411 14.63 14.43 3.78
N ALA A 412 14.03 14.11 2.64
CA ALA A 412 13.71 15.02 1.55
C ALA A 412 12.26 14.81 1.06
N PRO A 413 11.25 15.37 1.75
CA PRO A 413 9.89 15.42 1.21
C PRO A 413 9.86 16.41 0.03
N TRP A 414 9.04 16.12 -0.97
CA TRP A 414 8.92 16.97 -2.15
C TRP A 414 7.48 17.09 -2.63
N TYR A 415 7.22 18.19 -3.31
CA TYR A 415 5.99 18.44 -4.06
C TYR A 415 6.37 18.83 -5.49
N GLU A 416 5.66 18.26 -6.45
CA GLU A 416 5.60 18.73 -7.82
C GLU A 416 4.22 19.36 -8.03
N ILE A 417 4.20 20.62 -8.43
CA ILE A 417 2.99 21.40 -8.64
C ILE A 417 3.02 21.94 -10.05
N ARG A 418 1.97 21.65 -10.83
CA ARG A 418 1.77 22.20 -12.18
C ARG A 418 0.41 22.90 -12.22
N ILE A 419 0.43 24.22 -12.36
CA ILE A 419 -0.78 25.01 -12.56
C ILE A 419 -1.09 24.98 -14.05
N LEU A 420 -2.28 24.53 -14.42
CA LEU A 420 -2.70 24.32 -15.80
C LEU A 420 -3.63 25.44 -16.25
N THR A 421 -3.92 25.48 -17.55
CA THR A 421 -4.79 26.51 -18.14
C THR A 421 -6.19 26.48 -17.51
N PRO A 422 -6.78 27.64 -17.18
CA PRO A 422 -8.14 27.72 -16.66
C PRO A 422 -9.16 27.11 -17.62
N VAL A 423 -10.21 26.54 -17.03
CA VAL A 423 -11.34 25.89 -17.72
C VAL A 423 -12.61 26.58 -17.26
N ALA A 424 -13.42 27.05 -18.21
CA ALA A 424 -14.75 27.58 -17.93
C ALA A 424 -15.66 26.45 -17.41
N SER A 425 -16.44 26.75 -16.38
CA SER A 425 -17.39 25.80 -15.83
C SER A 425 -18.75 25.88 -16.54
N CYS A 426 -19.74 25.15 -16.04
CA CYS A 426 -21.09 25.19 -16.60
C CYS A 426 -21.74 26.56 -16.39
N GLY A 427 -22.09 27.25 -17.48
CA GLY A 427 -23.07 28.35 -17.44
C GLY A 427 -22.66 29.71 -18.04
N SER A 428 -21.53 29.85 -18.73
CA SER A 428 -21.22 31.12 -19.42
C SER A 428 -21.92 31.27 -20.77
N ASP A 429 -22.08 30.19 -21.54
CA ASP A 429 -22.61 30.22 -22.89
C ASP A 429 -23.60 29.07 -23.11
N GLY A 430 -24.77 29.35 -23.68
CA GLY A 430 -25.98 28.52 -23.73
C GLY A 430 -25.90 27.17 -24.47
N GLY A 431 -24.75 26.50 -24.50
CA GLY A 431 -24.60 25.13 -24.99
C GLY A 431 -23.38 24.41 -24.40
N GLY A 432 -23.61 23.26 -23.75
CA GLY A 432 -22.80 22.08 -24.08
C GLY A 432 -22.46 21.09 -22.96
N ALA A 433 -21.73 21.50 -21.92
CA ALA A 433 -21.09 20.55 -21.01
C ALA A 433 -21.80 20.47 -19.65
N SER A 434 -22.11 19.26 -19.17
CA SER A 434 -22.60 19.05 -17.81
C SER A 434 -21.48 19.23 -16.78
N SER A 435 -21.81 19.46 -15.51
CA SER A 435 -20.80 19.59 -14.45
C SER A 435 -19.94 18.34 -14.30
N VAL A 436 -20.50 17.19 -14.66
CA VAL A 436 -19.81 15.90 -14.73
C VAL A 436 -18.81 15.88 -15.88
N ASP A 437 -19.14 16.43 -17.05
CA ASP A 437 -18.23 16.50 -18.19
C ASP A 437 -17.04 17.42 -17.90
N VAL A 438 -17.30 18.57 -17.28
CA VAL A 438 -16.25 19.48 -16.81
C VAL A 438 -15.35 18.76 -15.80
N ALA A 439 -15.93 18.07 -14.81
CA ALA A 439 -15.15 17.35 -13.81
C ALA A 439 -14.29 16.23 -14.40
N ASN A 440 -14.83 15.45 -15.34
CA ASN A 440 -14.10 14.42 -16.06
C ASN A 440 -13.00 15.02 -16.95
N GLY A 441 -13.26 16.17 -17.59
CA GLY A 441 -12.27 16.91 -18.37
C GLY A 441 -11.10 17.38 -17.51
N VAL A 442 -11.39 18.00 -16.36
CA VAL A 442 -10.38 18.44 -15.39
C VAL A 442 -9.59 17.25 -14.84
N GLN A 443 -10.24 16.12 -14.55
CA GLN A 443 -9.55 14.90 -14.12
C GLN A 443 -8.54 14.41 -15.17
N ARG A 444 -8.94 14.34 -16.45
CA ARG A 444 -8.05 13.93 -17.54
C ARG A 444 -6.87 14.88 -17.72
N VAL A 445 -7.12 16.19 -17.73
CA VAL A 445 -6.08 17.21 -17.88
C VAL A 445 -5.04 17.12 -16.76
N ILE A 446 -5.46 16.88 -15.51
CA ILE A 446 -4.54 16.63 -14.39
C ILE A 446 -3.83 15.27 -14.54
N GLY A 447 -4.53 14.24 -15.00
CA GLY A 447 -3.98 12.90 -15.25
C GLY A 447 -2.85 12.93 -16.27
N ASP A 448 -3.10 13.54 -17.43
CA ASP A 448 -2.13 13.71 -18.52
C ASP A 448 -0.92 14.53 -18.06
N ALA A 449 -1.14 15.58 -17.28
CA ALA A 449 -0.06 16.41 -16.73
C ALA A 449 0.85 15.66 -15.74
N LEU A 450 0.33 14.64 -15.04
CA LEU A 450 1.09 13.82 -14.08
C LEU A 450 1.57 12.47 -14.66
N GLY A 451 1.03 12.06 -15.81
CA GLY A 451 1.18 10.70 -16.32
C GLY A 451 0.43 9.67 -15.47
N PHE A 452 -0.71 10.05 -14.89
CA PHE A 452 -1.54 9.20 -14.03
C PHE A 452 -2.77 8.69 -14.76
N GLU A 453 -3.20 7.47 -14.43
CA GLU A 453 -4.40 6.88 -15.01
C GLU A 453 -5.66 7.36 -14.28
N CYS A 454 -6.67 7.82 -15.03
CA CYS A 454 -7.93 8.27 -14.45
C CYS A 454 -8.85 7.08 -14.15
N THR A 455 -9.41 7.02 -12.95
CA THR A 455 -10.30 5.94 -12.53
C THR A 455 -11.70 6.47 -12.22
N GLY A 456 -12.70 5.58 -12.35
CA GLY A 456 -14.06 5.81 -11.84
C GLY A 456 -14.22 5.48 -10.36
N LEU A 457 -13.14 5.09 -9.68
CA LEU A 457 -13.16 4.67 -8.28
C LEU A 457 -13.37 5.86 -7.36
N THR A 458 -14.18 5.64 -6.33
CA THR A 458 -14.56 6.65 -5.36
C THR A 458 -13.88 6.42 -4.01
N ARG A 459 -14.03 7.40 -3.11
CA ARG A 459 -13.70 7.22 -1.68
C ARG A 459 -14.38 5.98 -1.09
N ARG A 460 -15.65 5.69 -1.41
CA ARG A 460 -16.36 4.55 -0.83
C ARG A 460 -15.68 3.23 -1.22
N ASP A 461 -15.24 3.13 -2.46
CA ASP A 461 -14.50 1.97 -2.96
C ASP A 461 -13.17 1.79 -2.23
N LYS A 462 -12.45 2.90 -1.97
CA LYS A 462 -11.23 2.89 -1.16
C LYS A 462 -11.46 2.32 0.23
N TYR A 463 -12.45 2.82 0.96
CA TYR A 463 -12.72 2.36 2.32
C TYR A 463 -13.25 0.92 2.36
N ARG A 464 -14.06 0.53 1.36
CA ARG A 464 -14.56 -0.84 1.23
C ARG A 464 -13.41 -1.82 0.99
N MET A 465 -12.45 -1.45 0.15
CA MET A 465 -11.27 -2.27 -0.13
C MET A 465 -10.31 -2.34 1.07
N ILE A 466 -9.98 -1.20 1.69
CA ILE A 466 -8.98 -1.10 2.76
C ILE A 466 -9.52 -1.57 4.12
N ALA A 467 -10.73 -1.13 4.48
CA ALA A 467 -11.27 -1.26 5.83
C ALA A 467 -12.54 -2.11 5.90
N GLY A 468 -13.11 -2.53 4.76
CA GLY A 468 -14.32 -3.34 4.72
C GLY A 468 -15.62 -2.61 5.07
N HIS A 469 -15.61 -1.26 5.09
CA HIS A 469 -16.78 -0.43 5.36
C HIS A 469 -16.82 0.79 4.44
N ASP A 470 -17.96 1.48 4.32
CA ASP A 470 -18.13 2.58 3.35
C ASP A 470 -17.60 3.96 3.84
N GLY A 471 -16.77 3.96 4.90
CA GLY A 471 -16.18 5.19 5.44
C GLY A 471 -17.16 6.13 6.16
N VAL A 472 -18.34 5.65 6.55
CA VAL A 472 -19.21 6.29 7.56
C VAL A 472 -18.70 5.84 8.93
N ASP A 473 -18.41 6.79 9.83
CA ASP A 473 -17.79 6.51 11.12
C ASP A 473 -18.67 5.57 11.96
N ALA A 474 -18.24 4.33 12.17
CA ALA A 474 -18.87 3.43 13.15
C ALA A 474 -18.61 3.88 14.61
N ARG A 475 -17.78 4.90 14.82
CA ARG A 475 -17.45 5.48 16.14
C ARG A 475 -18.38 6.62 16.57
N SER A 476 -19.34 7.04 15.73
CA SER A 476 -20.39 7.98 16.15
C SER A 476 -21.64 7.26 16.69
N ALA A 477 -21.58 5.95 16.89
CA ALA A 477 -22.69 5.11 17.36
C ALA A 477 -22.28 4.17 18.52
N SER A 478 -21.29 4.57 19.33
CA SER A 478 -20.96 3.91 20.60
C SER A 478 -20.81 4.93 21.71
#